data_AF-D4Z605-F1
#
_entry.id   AF-D4Z605-F1
#
_cell.length_a   1.000
_cell.length_b   1.000
_cell.length_c   1.000
_cell.angle_alpha   90.00
_cell.angle_beta   90.00
_cell.angle_gamma   90.00
#
_symmetry.space_group_name_H-M   'P 1'
#
loop_
_entity.id
_entity.type
_entity.pdbx_description
1 polymer ?
#
loop_
_entity_poly.entity_id
_entity_poly.type
_entity_poly.pdbx_seq_one_letter_code
_entity_poly.pdbx_strand_id
1 'polypeptide(L)'
;MARKFRRARGFWEAFHKAHRNAEIAVLAEGLTHAQHRYEALMGFDRQFAKETMAITCLGSLYDDRRGWLRGRADYAGRLIEAFRCSSTAMEVKAGARLAAELYGIDRP
;
A
#
# COMPACT_ATOMS: atom_id res chain seq x y z
N MET A 1 6.50 3.93 17.81
CA MET A 1 6.06 3.09 16.68
C MET A 1 4.54 3.04 16.48
N ALA A 2 3.75 2.58 17.46
CA ALA A 2 2.30 2.35 17.31
C ALA A 2 1.48 3.55 16.77
N ARG A 3 1.83 4.79 17.17
CA ARG A 3 1.16 6.01 16.67
C ARG A 3 1.38 6.24 15.16
N LYS A 4 2.56 5.90 14.63
CA LYS A 4 2.85 6.02 13.18
C LYS A 4 2.01 5.03 12.38
N PHE A 5 1.92 3.77 12.82
CA PHE A 5 1.09 2.76 12.16
C PHE A 5 -0.41 3.07 12.21
N ARG A 6 -0.92 3.61 13.32
CA ARG A 6 -2.32 4.07 13.38
C ARG A 6 -2.61 5.18 12.38
N ARG A 7 -1.68 6.14 12.22
CA ARG A 7 -1.79 7.21 11.23
C ARG A 7 -1.69 6.69 9.80
N ALA A 8 -0.75 5.78 9.54
CA ALA A 8 -0.60 5.10 8.25
C ALA A 8 -1.90 4.38 7.87
N ARG A 9 -2.52 3.66 8.81
CA ARG A 9 -3.80 2.99 8.57
C ARG A 9 -4.89 3.96 8.13
N GLY A 10 -5.10 5.06 8.87
CA GLY A 10 -6.09 6.07 8.48
C GLY A 10 -5.79 6.75 7.12
N PHE A 11 -4.51 6.97 6.82
CA PHE A 11 -4.06 7.49 5.52
C PHE A 11 -4.44 6.54 4.38
N TRP A 12 -4.18 5.24 4.54
CA TRP A 12 -4.50 4.23 3.54
C TRP A 12 -5.99 3.95 3.42
N GLU A 13 -6.74 3.93 4.53
CA GLU A 13 -8.20 3.83 4.50
C GLU A 13 -8.84 4.94 3.64
N ALA A 14 -8.34 6.17 3.74
CA ALA A 14 -8.77 7.27 2.90
C ALA A 14 -8.39 7.05 1.42
N PHE A 15 -7.15 6.62 1.15
CA PHE A 15 -6.69 6.29 -0.21
C PHE A 15 -7.57 5.21 -0.85
N HIS A 16 -7.82 4.11 -0.13
CA HIS A 16 -8.63 2.98 -0.59
C HIS A 16 -10.06 3.38 -0.87
N LYS A 17 -10.66 4.21 -0.01
CA LYS A 17 -12.02 4.72 -0.22
C LYS A 17 -12.12 5.51 -1.52
N ALA A 18 -11.11 6.34 -1.82
CA ALA A 18 -11.07 7.15 -3.04
C ALA A 18 -10.81 6.34 -4.31
N HIS A 19 -10.05 5.23 -4.23
CA HIS A 19 -9.57 4.51 -5.42
C HIS A 19 -10.06 3.05 -5.55
N ARG A 20 -10.99 2.59 -4.71
CA ARG A 20 -11.46 1.19 -4.68
C ARG A 20 -11.83 0.60 -6.06
N ASN A 21 -12.38 1.43 -6.94
CA ASN A 21 -12.89 1.07 -8.26
C ASN A 21 -12.00 1.61 -9.38
N ALA A 22 -10.88 2.24 -9.05
CA ALA A 22 -9.97 2.79 -10.03
C ALA A 22 -9.24 1.68 -10.80
N GLU A 23 -8.87 2.00 -12.04
CA GLU A 23 -8.02 1.15 -12.86
C GLU A 23 -6.57 1.21 -12.37
N ILE A 24 -5.75 0.24 -12.80
CA ILE A 24 -4.35 0.10 -12.38
C ILE A 24 -3.54 1.37 -12.66
N ALA A 25 -3.73 2.03 -13.81
CA ALA A 25 -3.01 3.25 -14.15
C ALA A 25 -3.32 4.40 -13.18
N VAL A 26 -4.59 4.59 -12.83
CA VAL A 26 -5.03 5.61 -11.88
C VAL A 26 -4.53 5.29 -10.47
N LEU A 27 -4.52 4.01 -10.08
CA LEU A 27 -3.91 3.57 -8.82
C LEU A 27 -2.40 3.85 -8.80
N ALA A 28 -1.69 3.60 -9.91
CA ALA A 28 -0.25 3.79 -10.01
C ALA A 28 0.13 5.27 -9.82
N GLU A 29 -0.57 6.16 -10.51
CA GLU A 29 -0.41 7.61 -10.35
C GLU A 29 -0.74 8.06 -8.91
N GLY A 30 -1.86 7.56 -8.35
CA GLY A 30 -2.24 7.82 -6.98
C GLY A 30 -1.16 7.40 -5.96
N LEU A 31 -0.53 6.25 -6.17
CA LEU A 31 0.56 5.76 -5.33
C LEU A 31 1.82 6.61 -5.47
N THR A 32 2.15 7.08 -6.68
CA THR A 32 3.24 8.04 -6.91
C THR A 32 3.03 9.31 -6.09
N HIS A 33 1.84 9.91 -6.15
CA HIS A 33 1.52 11.09 -5.34
C HIS A 33 1.47 10.79 -3.83
N ALA A 34 1.05 9.58 -3.45
CA ALA A 34 0.96 9.17 -2.06
C ALA A 34 2.34 9.08 -1.38
N GLN A 35 3.42 8.76 -2.10
CA GLN A 35 4.75 8.57 -1.50
C GLN A 35 5.20 9.82 -0.73
N HIS A 36 5.18 11.01 -1.35
CA HIS A 36 5.62 12.24 -0.69
C HIS A 36 4.80 12.56 0.57
N ARG A 37 3.48 12.35 0.49
CA ARG A 37 2.58 12.58 1.64
C ARG A 37 2.81 11.57 2.75
N TYR A 38 3.10 10.33 2.40
CA TYR A 38 3.40 9.26 3.34
C TYR A 38 4.77 9.49 4.02
N GLU A 39 5.80 9.91 3.27
CA GLU A 39 7.11 10.31 3.82
C GLU A 39 6.96 11.43 4.87
N ALA A 40 6.18 12.46 4.56
CA ALA A 40 5.86 13.53 5.51
C ALA A 40 5.10 13.01 6.74
N LEU A 41 4.13 12.10 6.55
CA LEU A 41 3.37 11.47 7.64
C LEU A 41 4.28 10.68 8.60
N MET A 42 5.34 10.07 8.08
CA MET A 42 6.32 9.32 8.86
C MET A 42 7.35 10.18 9.59
N GLY A 43 7.26 11.51 9.45
CA GLY A 43 8.14 12.47 10.11
C GLY A 43 9.45 12.69 9.37
N PHE A 44 9.43 12.61 8.03
CA PHE A 44 10.59 12.80 7.14
C PHE A 44 11.70 11.77 7.27
N ASP A 45 11.47 10.67 7.99
CA ASP A 45 12.29 9.47 7.89
C ASP A 45 11.98 8.77 6.56
N ARG A 46 12.66 9.22 5.50
CA ARG A 46 12.38 8.79 4.12
C ARG A 46 12.69 7.31 3.93
N GLN A 47 13.73 6.80 4.57
CA GLN A 47 14.10 5.40 4.45
C GLN A 47 13.04 4.51 5.08
N PHE A 48 12.67 4.78 6.33
CA PHE A 48 11.61 4.05 7.02
C PHE A 48 10.26 4.17 6.29
N ALA A 49 9.94 5.34 5.74
CA ALA A 49 8.73 5.54 4.97
C ALA A 49 8.69 4.65 3.72
N LYS A 50 9.77 4.62 2.93
CA LYS A 50 9.84 3.78 1.73
C LYS A 50 9.69 2.29 2.07
N GLU A 51 10.40 1.83 3.09
CA GLU A 51 10.38 0.43 3.54
C GLU A 51 8.99 0.00 4.04
N THR A 52 8.24 0.92 4.64
CA THR A 52 6.94 0.60 5.25
C THR A 52 5.72 0.96 4.40
N MET A 53 5.89 1.72 3.32
CA MET A 53 4.77 2.25 2.53
C MET A 53 3.88 1.13 1.97
N ALA A 54 4.47 0.18 1.25
CA ALA A 54 3.70 -0.87 0.59
C ALA A 54 3.07 -1.86 1.59
N ILE A 55 3.83 -2.29 2.60
CA ILE A 55 3.32 -3.22 3.62
C ILE A 55 2.19 -2.60 4.45
N THR A 56 2.27 -1.32 4.80
CA THR A 56 1.17 -0.65 5.52
C THR A 56 -0.04 -0.37 4.63
N CYS A 57 0.19 -0.10 3.34
CA CYS A 57 -0.88 0.06 2.36
C CYS A 57 -1.70 -1.22 2.22
N LEU A 58 -1.03 -2.36 1.98
CA LEU A 58 -1.67 -3.67 1.83
C LEU A 58 -2.20 -4.20 3.15
N GLY A 59 -1.42 -4.09 4.23
CA GLY A 59 -1.82 -4.52 5.57
C GLY A 59 -3.05 -3.81 6.11
N SER A 60 -3.33 -2.57 5.68
CA SER A 60 -4.57 -1.87 6.06
C SER A 60 -5.84 -2.51 5.48
N LEU A 61 -5.72 -3.35 4.45
CA LEU A 61 -6.82 -4.12 3.86
C LEU A 61 -7.00 -5.49 4.52
N TYR A 62 -5.94 -6.02 5.14
CA TYR A 62 -5.92 -7.33 5.80
C TYR A 62 -6.54 -7.25 7.20
N ASP A 63 -7.34 -8.26 7.56
CA ASP A 63 -7.89 -8.42 8.91
C ASP A 63 -7.17 -9.57 9.62
N ASP A 64 -6.51 -9.32 10.75
CA ASP A 64 -5.70 -10.34 11.43
C ASP A 64 -6.51 -11.57 11.91
N ARG A 65 -7.84 -11.45 12.04
CA ARG A 65 -8.72 -12.55 12.48
C ARG A 65 -9.45 -13.23 11.33
N ARG A 66 -9.70 -12.50 10.25
CA ARG A 66 -10.56 -12.93 9.13
C ARG A 66 -9.81 -13.02 7.79
N GLY A 67 -8.55 -12.64 7.76
CA GLY A 67 -7.73 -12.55 6.57
C GLY A 67 -8.28 -11.56 5.54
N TRP A 68 -8.27 -11.98 4.28
CA TRP A 68 -8.81 -11.20 3.17
C TRP A 68 -10.35 -11.25 3.14
N LEU A 69 -10.99 -10.15 3.54
CA LEU A 69 -12.44 -10.01 3.35
C LEU A 69 -12.80 -9.97 1.85
N ARG A 70 -13.99 -10.45 1.50
CA ARG A 70 -14.46 -10.62 0.11
C ARG A 70 -14.19 -9.38 -0.76
N GLY A 71 -13.51 -9.56 -1.90
CA GLY A 71 -13.14 -8.50 -2.85
C GLY A 71 -11.91 -7.67 -2.47
N ARG A 72 -11.37 -7.81 -1.25
CA ARG A 72 -10.12 -7.11 -0.85
C ARG A 72 -8.88 -7.77 -1.41
N ALA A 73 -8.89 -9.10 -1.58
CA ALA A 73 -7.80 -9.83 -2.22
C ALA A 73 -7.59 -9.34 -3.66
N ASP A 74 -8.65 -9.27 -4.47
CA ASP A 74 -8.57 -8.77 -5.86
C ASP A 74 -8.10 -7.31 -5.91
N TYR A 75 -8.56 -6.47 -4.98
CA TYR A 75 -8.11 -5.08 -4.92
C TYR A 75 -6.65 -4.96 -4.48
N ALA A 76 -6.19 -5.75 -3.51
CA ALA A 76 -4.78 -5.84 -3.13
C ALA A 76 -3.92 -6.35 -4.32
N GLY A 77 -4.47 -7.32 -5.05
CA GLY A 77 -3.99 -7.83 -6.32
C GLY A 77 -4.11 -6.86 -7.49
N ARG A 78 -4.70 -5.67 -7.35
CA ARG A 78 -4.52 -4.54 -8.28
C ARG A 78 -3.50 -3.53 -7.74
N LEU A 79 -3.46 -3.31 -6.43
CA LEU A 79 -2.50 -2.41 -5.79
C LEU A 79 -1.04 -2.83 -5.98
N ILE A 80 -0.71 -4.12 -5.89
CA ILE A 80 0.67 -4.56 -6.14
C ILE A 80 1.11 -4.23 -7.59
N GLU A 81 0.17 -4.09 -8.53
CA GLU A 81 0.41 -3.95 -9.98
C GLU A 81 0.59 -2.49 -10.26
N ALA A 82 -0.30 -1.70 -9.67
CA ALA A 82 -0.14 -0.28 -9.54
C ALA A 82 1.21 0.10 -8.92
N PHE A 83 1.68 -0.56 -7.85
CA PHE A 83 3.03 -0.33 -7.31
C PHE A 83 4.12 -0.60 -8.36
N ARG A 84 4.04 -1.72 -9.09
CA ARG A 84 4.98 -2.06 -10.17
C ARG A 84 5.02 -0.97 -11.26
N CYS A 85 3.85 -0.50 -11.68
CA CYS A 85 3.66 0.51 -12.73
C CYS A 85 3.88 1.95 -12.28
N SER A 86 3.86 2.22 -10.97
CA SER A 86 4.01 3.58 -10.43
C SER A 86 5.44 4.13 -10.59
N SER A 87 5.60 5.43 -10.42
CA SER A 87 6.91 6.08 -10.31
C SER A 87 7.43 6.15 -8.87
N THR A 88 6.94 5.31 -7.95
CA THR A 88 7.49 5.26 -6.59
C THR A 88 8.94 4.74 -6.57
N ALA A 89 9.65 5.02 -5.49
CA ALA A 89 11.02 4.55 -5.28
C ALA A 89 11.14 3.02 -5.37
N MET A 90 12.31 2.51 -5.79
CA MET A 90 12.55 1.08 -6.00
C MET A 90 12.36 0.26 -4.73
N GLU A 91 12.73 0.82 -3.58
CA GLU A 91 12.58 0.23 -2.25
C GLU A 91 11.10 0.01 -1.91
N VAL A 92 10.22 0.93 -2.32
CA VAL A 92 8.76 0.78 -2.17
C VAL A 92 8.25 -0.37 -3.03
N LYS A 93 8.72 -0.47 -4.28
CA LYS A 93 8.34 -1.55 -5.19
C LYS A 93 8.81 -2.92 -4.69
N ALA A 94 10.03 -3.00 -4.18
CA ALA A 94 10.55 -4.20 -3.53
C ALA A 94 9.70 -4.57 -2.30
N GLY A 95 9.34 -3.59 -1.47
CA GLY A 95 8.44 -3.79 -0.34
C GLY A 95 7.04 -4.30 -0.75
N ALA A 96 6.52 -3.83 -1.89
CA ALA A 96 5.23 -4.31 -2.42
C ALA A 96 5.29 -5.78 -2.83
N ARG A 97 6.40 -6.21 -3.44
CA ARG A 97 6.64 -7.62 -3.77
C ARG A 97 6.71 -8.48 -2.50
N LEU A 98 7.51 -8.07 -1.51
CA LEU A 98 7.63 -8.81 -0.25
C LEU A 98 6.29 -8.89 0.50
N ALA A 99 5.50 -7.81 0.48
CA ALA A 99 4.18 -7.82 1.09
C ALA A 99 3.20 -8.74 0.34
N ALA A 100 3.30 -8.85 -1.00
CA ALA A 100 2.52 -9.81 -1.76
C ALA A 100 2.81 -11.25 -1.33
N GLU A 101 4.10 -11.60 -1.21
CA GLU A 101 4.57 -12.90 -0.71
C GLU A 101 4.08 -13.16 0.73
N LEU A 102 4.23 -12.17 1.62
CA LEU A 102 3.82 -12.28 3.02
C LEU A 102 2.32 -12.55 3.19
N TYR A 103 1.49 -11.90 2.39
CA TYR A 103 0.04 -12.03 2.51
C TYR A 103 -0.58 -13.07 1.56
N GLY A 104 0.24 -13.84 0.84
CA GLY A 104 -0.22 -14.85 -0.12
C GLY A 104 -1.11 -14.26 -1.21
N ILE A 105 -0.82 -13.03 -1.66
CA ILE A 105 -1.51 -12.45 -2.81
C ILE A 105 -0.79 -12.99 -4.04
N ASP A 106 -1.18 -14.20 -4.46
CA ASP A 106 -0.71 -14.76 -5.71
C ASP A 106 -1.19 -13.89 -6.87
N ARG A 107 -0.25 -13.54 -7.74
CA ARG A 107 -0.57 -13.09 -9.08
C ARG A 107 -0.19 -14.17 -10.09
N PRO A 108 -0.99 -14.36 -11.15
CA PRO A 108 -0.47 -14.93 -12.38
C PRO A 108 0.64 -14.04 -12.98
#